data_AF-A0A920JVV5-F1
#
_entry.id   AF-A0A920JVV5-F1
#
_cell.length_a   1.000
_cell.length_b   1.000
_cell.length_c   1.000
_cell.angle_alpha   90.00
_cell.angle_beta   90.00
_cell.angle_gamma   90.00
#
_symmetry.space_group_name_H-M   'P 1'
#
loop_
_entity.id
_entity.type
_entity.pdbx_description
1 polymer ?
#
loop_
_entity_poly.entity_id
_entity_poly.type
_entity_poly.pdbx_seq_one_letter_code
_entity_poly.pdbx_strand_id
1 'polypeptide(L)' 'MLGKIKEGKTVTLKVSGDTDPGYGCTAKMLTQSALCLAFDLNHNQKGGGFYTPATAMGGALTERLQQYAGMKFEI' A
#
# COMPACT_ATOMS: atom_id res chain seq x y z
N MET A 1 -9.78 -7.71 -8.17
CA MET A 1 -10.29 -6.53 -8.91
C MET A 1 -10.13 -6.80 -10.39
N LEU A 2 -11.19 -6.61 -11.18
CA LEU A 2 -11.14 -6.75 -12.63
C LEU A 2 -10.95 -5.37 -13.27
N GLY A 3 -9.99 -5.25 -14.16
CA GLY A 3 -9.69 -4.02 -14.90
C GLY A 3 -9.71 -4.25 -16.41
N LYS A 4 -9.88 -3.18 -17.19
CA LYS A 4 -9.65 -3.17 -18.64
C LYS A 4 -8.51 -2.21 -18.96
N ILE A 5 -7.53 -2.68 -19.72
CA ILE A 5 -6.45 -1.86 -20.28
C ILE A 5 -6.77 -1.52 -21.74
N LYS A 6 -6.04 -0.55 -22.31
CA LYS A 6 -6.18 -0.18 -23.74
C LYS A 6 -6.07 -1.45 -24.60
N GLU A 7 -6.81 -1.49 -25.70
CA GLU A 7 -7.02 -2.69 -26.57
C GLU A 7 -8.06 -3.71 -26.08
N GLY A 8 -8.81 -3.43 -25.01
CA GLY A 8 -9.91 -4.31 -24.57
C GLY A 8 -9.46 -5.57 -23.82
N LYS A 9 -8.17 -5.69 -23.52
CA LYS A 9 -7.62 -6.76 -22.68
C LYS A 9 -8.10 -6.59 -21.23
N THR A 10 -8.55 -7.68 -20.63
CA THR A 10 -8.96 -7.73 -19.21
C THR A 10 -7.76 -8.10 -18.35
N VAL A 11 -7.59 -7.42 -17.22
CA VAL A 11 -6.55 -7.68 -16.22
C VAL A 11 -7.18 -8.01 -14.88
N THR A 12 -6.58 -8.92 -14.11
CA THR A 12 -7.12 -9.38 -12.82
C THR A 12 -6.15 -9.08 -11.69
N LEU A 13 -6.31 -7.93 -11.06
CA LEU A 13 -5.49 -7.55 -9.93
C LEU A 13 -5.95 -8.29 -8.68
N LYS A 14 -5.03 -8.91 -7.94
CA LYS A 14 -5.31 -9.57 -6.65
C LYS A 14 -4.50 -8.93 -5.54
N VAL A 15 -5.16 -8.63 -4.44
CA VAL A 15 -4.53 -8.24 -3.18
C VAL A 15 -4.87 -9.30 -2.15
N SER A 16 -3.86 -9.83 -1.48
CA SER A 16 -4.04 -10.84 -0.44
C SER A 16 -3.17 -10.54 0.78
N GLY A 17 -3.56 -11.10 1.92
CA GLY A 17 -2.82 -11.04 3.17
C GLY A 17 -2.88 -12.40 3.88
N ASP A 18 -1.98 -12.59 4.83
CA ASP A 18 -1.87 -13.80 5.67
C ASP A 18 -2.81 -13.79 6.88
N THR A 19 -3.43 -12.65 7.18
CA THR A 19 -4.40 -12.47 8.26
C THR A 19 -5.78 -12.15 7.72
N ASP A 20 -6.78 -12.10 8.60
CA ASP A 20 -8.12 -11.70 8.23
C ASP A 20 -8.13 -10.30 7.57
N PRO A 21 -8.97 -10.10 6.54
CA PRO A 21 -8.99 -8.84 5.79
C PRO A 21 -9.58 -7.67 6.60
N GLY A 22 -10.30 -7.95 7.70
CA GLY A 22 -11.01 -6.93 8.48
C GLY A 22 -10.11 -6.24 9.49
N TYR A 23 -9.63 -6.98 10.48
CA TYR A 23 -8.83 -6.49 11.59
C TYR A 23 -7.34 -6.68 11.35
N GLY A 24 -6.88 -7.90 11.05
CA GLY A 24 -5.47 -8.22 10.94
C GLY A 24 -4.78 -7.42 9.84
N CYS A 25 -5.31 -7.46 8.63
CA CYS A 25 -4.75 -6.72 7.49
C CYS A 25 -4.81 -5.21 7.70
N THR A 26 -5.92 -4.69 8.24
CA THR A 26 -6.09 -3.26 8.51
C THR A 26 -5.13 -2.76 9.58
N ALA A 27 -4.97 -3.50 10.69
CA ALA A 27 -4.02 -3.15 11.74
C ALA A 27 -2.59 -3.11 11.21
N LYS A 28 -2.20 -4.12 10.42
CA LYS A 28 -0.87 -4.15 9.77
C LYS A 28 -0.68 -2.98 8.81
N MET A 29 -1.70 -2.61 8.02
CA MET A 29 -1.65 -1.43 7.14
C MET A 29 -1.42 -0.14 7.93
N LEU A 30 -2.14 0.05 9.05
CA LEU A 30 -1.96 1.22 9.92
C LEU A 30 -0.56 1.28 10.52
N THR A 31 -0.08 0.16 11.08
CA THR A 31 1.27 0.08 11.66
C THR A 31 2.34 0.36 10.62
N GLN A 32 2.28 -0.26 9.44
CA GLN A 32 3.28 -0.02 8.40
C GLN A 32 3.19 1.39 7.81
N SER A 33 2.01 2.01 7.78
CA SER A 33 1.86 3.42 7.39
C SER A 33 2.56 4.36 8.38
N ALA A 34 2.40 4.12 9.68
CA ALA A 34 3.08 4.90 10.71
C ALA A 34 4.61 4.73 10.63
N LEU A 35 5.10 3.50 10.45
CA LEU A 35 6.52 3.23 10.28
C LEU A 35 7.08 3.84 8.99
N CYS A 36 6.33 3.80 7.89
CA CYS A 36 6.72 4.43 6.63
C CYS A 36 6.91 5.94 6.80
N LEU A 37 5.98 6.61 7.47
CA LEU A 37 6.08 8.03 7.78
C LEU A 37 7.31 8.34 8.63
N ALA A 38 7.65 7.50 9.61
CA ALA A 38 8.74 7.76 10.54
C ALA A 38 10.13 7.49 9.96
N PHE A 39 10.26 6.50 9.07
CA PHE A 39 11.57 5.95 8.69
C PHE A 39 11.90 6.02 7.20
N ASP A 40 10.90 6.06 6.33
CA ASP A 40 11.13 5.80 4.89
C ASP A 40 10.87 7.02 4.00
N LEU A 41 10.46 8.15 4.58
CA LEU A 41 10.17 9.38 3.83
C LEU A 41 11.15 10.50 4.16
N ASN A 42 11.56 11.21 3.12
CA ASN A 42 12.24 12.48 3.29
C ASN A 42 11.22 13.60 3.51
N HIS A 43 11.07 14.01 4.78
CA HIS A 43 10.11 15.06 5.18
C HIS A 43 10.35 16.43 4.52
N ASN A 44 11.54 16.68 3.97
CA ASN A 44 11.81 17.93 3.25
C ASN A 44 11.22 17.96 1.84
N GLN A 45 10.80 16.81 1.30
CA GLN A 45 10.25 16.70 -0.05
C GLN A 45 8.74 16.95 -0.11
N LYS A 46 8.03 16.94 1.03
CA LYS A 46 6.58 17.16 1.10
C LYS A 46 6.27 18.22 2.15
N GLY A 47 5.50 19.24 1.75
CA GLY A 47 5.01 20.24 2.70
C GLY A 47 4.02 19.62 3.70
N GLY A 48 3.69 20.37 4.75
CA GLY A 48 2.63 19.97 5.69
C GLY A 48 1.26 19.84 5.03
N GLY A 49 0.31 19.23 5.74
CA GLY A 49 -1.08 19.08 5.29
C GLY A 49 -1.62 17.66 5.44
N PHE A 50 -2.75 17.41 4.78
CA PHE A 50 -3.44 16.13 4.80
C PHE A 50 -3.25 15.41 3.47
N TYR A 51 -2.69 14.20 3.54
CA TYR A 51 -2.40 13.40 2.37
C TYR A 51 -3.03 12.03 2.48
N THR A 52 -3.37 11.45 1.34
CA THR A 52 -3.66 10.02 1.26
C THR A 52 -2.35 9.23 1.33
N PRO A 53 -2.36 7.95 1.76
CA PRO A 53 -1.16 7.12 1.78
C PRO A 53 -0.50 6.98 0.41
N ALA A 54 -1.29 6.93 -0.66
CA ALA A 54 -0.76 6.88 -2.03
C ALA A 54 0.07 8.13 -2.35
N THR A 55 -0.43 9.33 -2.00
CA THR A 55 0.29 10.59 -2.26
C THR A 55 1.46 10.78 -1.32
N ALA A 56 1.36 10.40 -0.04
CA ALA A 56 2.42 10.62 0.96
C ALA A 56 3.52 9.57 0.92
N MET A 57 3.17 8.30 0.78
CA MET A 57 4.08 7.17 0.98
C MET A 57 4.34 6.39 -0.31
N GLY A 58 3.32 6.24 -1.17
CA GLY A 58 3.45 5.60 -2.47
C GLY A 58 4.14 4.24 -2.40
N GLY A 59 5.14 4.03 -3.26
CA GLY A 59 5.89 2.77 -3.36
C GLY A 59 6.56 2.33 -2.06
N ALA A 60 7.03 3.27 -1.23
CA ALA A 60 7.66 2.93 0.04
C ALA A 60 6.71 2.15 0.98
N LEU A 61 5.44 2.56 1.05
CA LEU A 61 4.45 1.81 1.82
C LEU A 61 4.16 0.44 1.19
N THR A 62 4.04 0.36 -0.13
CA THR A 62 3.80 -0.92 -0.81
C THR A 62 4.91 -1.93 -0.53
N GLU A 63 6.17 -1.50 -0.59
CA GLU A 63 7.32 -2.34 -0.27
C GLU A 63 7.29 -2.84 1.17
N ARG A 64 6.99 -1.95 2.14
CA ARG A 64 6.84 -2.37 3.55
C ARG A 64 5.74 -3.40 3.73
N LEU A 65 4.59 -3.21 3.10
CA LEU A 65 3.46 -4.13 3.23
C LEU A 65 3.81 -5.51 2.67
N GLN A 66 4.55 -5.57 1.56
CA GLN A 66 5.05 -6.82 0.99
C GLN A 66 6.09 -7.51 1.88
N GLN A 67 7.06 -6.75 2.39
CA GLN A 67 8.18 -7.30 3.15
C GLN A 67 7.80 -7.69 4.59
N TYR A 68 6.96 -6.88 5.26
CA TYR A 68 6.78 -6.97 6.70
C TYR A 68 5.32 -7.19 7.16
N ALA A 69 4.33 -7.02 6.28
CA ALA A 69 2.92 -7.23 6.63
C ALA A 69 2.32 -8.53 6.07
N GLY A 70 3.08 -9.32 5.31
CA GLY A 70 2.57 -10.55 4.69
C GLY A 70 1.52 -10.28 3.60
N MET A 71 1.51 -9.05 3.05
CA MET A 71 0.58 -8.66 1.99
C MET A 71 1.18 -8.89 0.61
N LYS A 72 0.36 -9.27 -0.37
CA LYS A 72 0.78 -9.47 -1.75
C LYS A 72 -0.10 -8.68 -2.71
N PHE A 73 0.52 -8.15 -3.75
CA PHE A 73 -0.11 -7.41 -4.83
C PHE A 73 0.28 -8.08 -6.15
N GLU A 74 -0.70 -8.61 -6.87
CA GLU A 74 -0.52 -9.46 -8.05
C GLU A 74 -1.40 -8.94 -9.20
N ILE A 75 -0.97 -9.19 -10.46
CA ILE A 75 -1.62 -8.73 -11.70
C ILE A 75 -2.18 -9.91 -12.50
#